data_AF-A0A432QFK0-F1
#
_entry.id   AF-A0A432QFK0-F1
#
_cell.length_a   1.000
_cell.length_b   1.000
_cell.length_c   1.000
_cell.angle_alpha   90.00
_cell.angle_beta   90.00
_cell.angle_gamma   90.00
#
_symmetry.space_group_name_H-M   'P 1'
#
loop_
_entity.id
_entity.type
_entity.pdbx_description
1 polymer ?
#
loop_
_entity_poly.entity_id
_entity_poly.type
_entity_poly.pdbx_seq_one_letter_code
_entity_poly.pdbx_strand_id
1 'polypeptide(L)'
;MYVHRTLTSKLERLFSVFPVVVITGARQVGKSTLLAHTLGKNKNTDTVVFDPVLDVGNARQDPELFLNNRRPPLVLDEIQYAPELVPVIKRRIDQDRSPGQYILTGSQQWGVLRSVAESLAGRAVFLDLEGFSLAEAANMSDCTWLQNWLTGPMRFFEKGGRRLKMQHTVYEQLWRGFLPESQFLPLDTIPDFHTAYQRTYIERDVRLLADISDWQLFGRFLRLVAALTAQEINFSQLGRELGLTPQTTKRW
;
A
#
# COMPACT_ATOMS: atom_id res chain seq x y z
N MET A 1 -1.14 5.44 -18.80
CA MET A 1 -2.14 4.37 -19.01
C MET A 1 -2.55 3.82 -17.66
N TYR A 2 -3.84 3.61 -17.39
CA TYR A 2 -4.31 3.00 -16.14
C TYR A 2 -4.43 1.48 -16.29
N VAL A 3 -3.95 0.73 -15.29
CA VAL A 3 -4.13 -0.73 -15.19
C VAL A 3 -5.20 -0.98 -14.13
N HIS A 4 -6.23 -1.74 -14.50
CA HIS A 4 -7.30 -2.07 -13.56
C HIS A 4 -6.77 -2.92 -12.39
N ARG A 5 -6.97 -2.44 -11.16
CA ARG A 5 -6.54 -3.16 -9.96
C ARG A 5 -7.57 -4.22 -9.56
N THR A 6 -7.14 -5.44 -9.25
CA THR A 6 -8.02 -6.51 -8.74
C THR A 6 -8.71 -6.11 -7.43
N LEU A 7 -8.06 -5.24 -6.64
CA LEU A 7 -8.62 -4.71 -5.39
C LEU A 7 -9.87 -3.83 -5.61
N THR A 8 -10.08 -3.29 -6.81
CA THR A 8 -11.15 -2.32 -7.13
C THR A 8 -12.53 -2.84 -6.70
N SER A 9 -12.92 -4.05 -7.13
CA SER A 9 -14.25 -4.60 -6.82
C SER A 9 -14.43 -4.85 -5.31
N LYS A 10 -13.35 -5.19 -4.60
CA LYS A 10 -13.38 -5.35 -3.13
C LYS A 10 -13.53 -3.98 -2.45
N LEU A 11 -12.81 -2.97 -2.92
CA LEU A 11 -12.92 -1.59 -2.44
C LEU A 11 -14.33 -1.06 -2.61
N GLU A 12 -14.91 -1.12 -3.81
CA GLU A 12 -16.27 -0.64 -4.09
C GLU A 12 -17.31 -1.32 -3.19
N ARG A 13 -17.24 -2.66 -3.09
CA ARG A 13 -18.15 -3.45 -2.25
C ARG A 13 -18.01 -3.12 -0.76
N LEU A 14 -16.79 -2.93 -0.27
CA LEU A 14 -16.59 -2.62 1.15
C LEU A 14 -16.98 -1.18 1.45
N PHE A 15 -16.74 -0.25 0.54
CA PHE A 15 -17.14 1.14 0.69
C PHE A 15 -18.66 1.31 0.69
N SER A 16 -19.42 0.43 0.02
CA SER A 16 -20.89 0.42 0.11
C SER A 16 -21.45 -0.16 1.41
N VAL A 17 -20.61 -0.73 2.29
CA VAL A 17 -21.04 -1.41 3.53
C VAL A 17 -20.45 -0.76 4.78
N PHE A 18 -19.21 -0.30 4.71
CA PHE A 18 -18.50 0.31 5.85
C PHE A 18 -18.50 1.83 5.72
N PRO A 19 -18.62 2.57 6.85
CA PRO A 19 -18.51 4.03 6.82
C PRO A 19 -17.10 4.49 6.47
N VAL A 20 -16.07 3.69 6.82
CA VAL A 20 -14.66 3.99 6.51
C VAL A 20 -13.99 2.81 5.82
N VAL A 21 -13.26 3.10 4.75
CA VAL A 21 -12.28 2.18 4.17
C VAL A 21 -10.90 2.81 4.28
N VAL A 22 -9.94 2.06 4.82
CA VAL A 22 -8.54 2.49 4.91
C VAL A 22 -7.74 1.73 3.86
N ILE A 23 -7.06 2.44 2.96
CA ILE A 23 -6.16 1.86 1.96
C ILE A 23 -4.71 2.09 2.38
N THR A 24 -4.03 1.00 2.68
CA THR A 24 -2.62 0.96 3.07
C THR A 24 -1.78 0.44 1.90
N GLY A 25 -0.49 0.75 1.91
CA GLY A 25 0.44 0.23 0.89
C GLY A 25 1.71 1.07 0.80
N ALA A 26 2.76 0.48 0.24
CA ALA A 26 4.02 1.18 0.02
C ALA A 26 3.83 2.43 -0.87
N ARG A 27 4.80 3.36 -0.86
CA ARG A 27 4.77 4.45 -1.84
C ARG A 27 4.88 3.89 -3.26
N GLN A 28 4.31 4.62 -4.22
CA GLN A 28 4.31 4.28 -5.65
C GLN A 28 3.54 3.00 -6.05
N VAL A 29 2.82 2.32 -5.15
CA VAL A 29 1.94 1.19 -5.51
C VAL A 29 0.64 1.61 -6.23
N GLY A 30 0.41 2.92 -6.39
CA GLY A 30 -0.71 3.47 -7.17
C GLY A 30 -2.00 3.71 -6.38
N LYS A 31 -1.92 4.01 -5.07
CA LYS A 31 -3.08 4.30 -4.21
C LYS A 31 -3.93 5.47 -4.75
N SER A 32 -3.32 6.64 -4.95
CA SER A 32 -4.03 7.83 -5.45
C SER A 32 -4.58 7.59 -6.86
N THR A 33 -3.87 6.83 -7.71
CA THR A 33 -4.34 6.45 -9.04
C THR A 33 -5.57 5.53 -8.99
N LEU A 34 -5.57 4.53 -8.10
CA LEU A 34 -6.73 3.66 -7.87
C LEU A 34 -7.93 4.49 -7.42
N LEU A 35 -7.75 5.39 -6.45
CA LEU A 35 -8.83 6.23 -5.93
C LEU A 35 -9.38 7.20 -6.98
N ALA A 36 -8.50 7.87 -7.72
CA ALA A 36 -8.90 8.75 -8.82
C ALA A 36 -9.70 7.98 -9.88
N HIS A 37 -9.33 6.75 -10.21
CA HIS A 37 -10.06 5.96 -11.19
C HIS A 37 -11.42 5.45 -10.66
N THR A 38 -11.46 4.96 -9.43
CA THR A 38 -12.66 4.36 -8.82
C THR A 38 -13.67 5.43 -8.42
N LEU A 39 -13.21 6.52 -7.80
CA LEU A 39 -14.07 7.56 -7.24
C LEU A 39 -14.18 8.79 -8.12
N GLY A 40 -13.23 9.05 -9.03
CA GLY A 40 -13.29 10.19 -9.96
C GLY A 40 -14.44 10.11 -10.97
N LYS A 41 -15.11 8.95 -11.09
CA LYS A 41 -16.39 8.82 -11.79
C LYS A 41 -17.53 9.52 -11.05
N ASN A 42 -17.45 9.63 -9.73
CA ASN A 42 -18.38 10.41 -8.91
C ASN A 42 -17.88 11.86 -8.82
N LYS A 43 -18.50 12.77 -9.56
CA LYS A 43 -18.16 14.22 -9.58
C LYS A 43 -18.27 14.93 -8.22
N ASN A 44 -18.72 14.24 -7.17
CA ASN A 44 -18.97 14.79 -5.84
C ASN A 44 -17.98 14.29 -4.76
N THR A 45 -16.99 13.46 -5.10
CA THR A 45 -16.01 12.99 -4.10
C THR A 45 -14.87 13.99 -3.98
N ASP A 46 -14.82 14.65 -2.83
CA ASP A 46 -13.74 15.58 -2.48
C ASP A 46 -12.50 14.80 -2.04
N THR A 47 -11.31 15.30 -2.39
CA THR A 47 -10.03 14.65 -2.08
C THR A 47 -9.05 15.66 -1.51
N VAL A 48 -8.52 15.34 -0.33
CA VAL A 48 -7.51 16.14 0.34
C VAL A 48 -6.26 15.31 0.53
N VAL A 49 -5.13 15.84 0.10
CA VAL A 49 -3.81 15.23 0.30
C VAL A 49 -3.09 15.99 1.40
N PHE A 50 -2.72 15.30 2.47
CA PHE A 50 -2.01 15.92 3.59
C PHE A 50 -0.49 15.92 3.37
N ASP A 51 0.16 16.93 3.93
CA ASP A 51 1.60 17.13 3.83
C ASP A 51 2.16 17.43 5.23
N PRO A 52 3.38 16.95 5.57
CA PRO A 52 3.98 17.18 6.88
C PRO A 52 4.27 18.66 7.20
N VAL A 53 4.46 19.50 6.17
CA VAL A 53 4.81 20.92 6.32
C VAL A 53 3.56 21.79 6.26
N LEU A 54 2.69 21.57 5.27
CA LEU A 54 1.53 22.42 5.05
C LEU A 54 0.28 21.86 5.73
N ASP A 55 -0.35 22.64 6.63
CA ASP A 55 -1.60 22.24 7.29
C ASP A 55 -2.81 22.57 6.39
N VAL A 56 -3.14 21.64 5.49
CA VAL A 56 -4.17 21.84 4.47
C VAL A 56 -5.53 22.10 5.15
N GLY A 57 -6.04 23.32 4.97
CA GLY A 57 -7.34 23.72 5.52
C GLY A 57 -7.38 23.74 7.06
N ASN A 58 -6.22 23.91 7.72
CA ASN A 58 -6.07 23.86 9.18
C ASN A 58 -6.57 22.54 9.79
N ALA A 59 -6.45 21.43 9.06
CA ALA A 59 -6.94 20.13 9.48
C ALA A 59 -6.34 19.64 10.81
N ARG A 60 -5.07 19.98 11.10
CA ARG A 60 -4.42 19.63 12.36
C ARG A 60 -4.84 20.55 13.50
N GLN A 61 -4.96 21.85 13.22
CA GLN A 61 -5.32 22.84 14.24
C GLN A 61 -6.80 22.81 14.64
N ASP A 62 -7.70 22.65 13.66
CA ASP A 62 -9.14 22.60 13.86
C ASP A 62 -9.78 21.49 12.99
N PRO A 63 -9.64 20.21 13.39
CA PRO A 63 -10.17 19.09 12.64
C PRO A 63 -11.71 19.08 12.54
N GLU A 64 -12.42 19.69 13.49
CA GLU A 64 -13.88 19.81 13.44
C GLU A 64 -14.33 20.78 12.37
N LEU A 65 -13.76 21.98 12.34
CA LEU A 65 -14.07 22.98 11.32
C LEU A 65 -13.70 22.45 9.93
N PHE A 66 -12.54 21.80 9.80
CA PHE A 66 -12.11 21.19 8.55
C PHE A 66 -13.15 20.19 8.01
N LEU A 67 -13.62 19.27 8.86
CA LEU A 67 -14.62 18.28 8.45
C LEU A 67 -16.03 18.88 8.33
N ASN A 68 -16.37 19.98 9.00
CA ASN A 68 -17.65 20.69 8.82
C ASN A 68 -17.77 21.34 7.44
N ASN A 69 -16.65 21.80 6.89
CA ASN A 69 -16.59 22.46 5.59
C ASN A 69 -16.57 21.49 4.41
N ARG A 70 -16.57 20.17 4.65
CA ARG A 70 -16.51 19.13 3.62
C ARG A 70 -17.61 18.11 3.82
N ARG A 71 -18.16 17.60 2.71
CA ARG A 71 -19.23 16.60 2.75
C ARG A 71 -18.69 15.23 2.33
N PRO A 72 -19.11 14.15 3.01
CA PRO A 72 -18.90 12.79 2.51
C PRO A 72 -19.55 12.57 1.14
N PRO A 73 -19.00 11.69 0.27
CA PRO A 73 -17.78 10.92 0.46
C PRO A 73 -16.51 11.78 0.38
N LEU A 74 -15.58 11.59 1.33
CA LEU A 74 -14.34 12.36 1.43
C LEU A 74 -13.11 11.43 1.45
N VAL A 75 -12.16 11.70 0.54
CA VAL A 75 -10.86 11.02 0.51
C VAL A 75 -9.84 11.86 1.28
N LEU A 76 -9.20 11.23 2.25
CA LEU A 76 -8.17 11.78 3.11
C LEU A 76 -6.86 11.03 2.83
N ASP A 77 -6.09 11.54 1.87
CA ASP A 77 -4.85 10.93 1.37
C ASP A 77 -3.69 11.29 2.30
N GLU A 78 -2.86 10.31 2.63
CA GLU A 78 -1.72 10.42 3.55
C GLU A 78 -2.12 10.91 4.97
N ILE A 79 -3.19 10.30 5.53
CA ILE A 79 -3.79 10.64 6.83
C ILE A 79 -2.79 10.63 8.00
N GLN A 80 -1.67 9.93 7.84
CA GLN A 80 -0.62 9.91 8.86
C GLN A 80 0.03 11.28 9.09
N TYR A 81 -0.15 12.24 8.18
CA TYR A 81 0.26 13.64 8.38
C TYR A 81 -0.82 14.51 9.04
N ALA A 82 -2.04 14.01 9.22
CA ALA A 82 -3.12 14.68 9.96
C ALA A 82 -3.88 13.70 10.88
N PRO A 83 -3.19 12.99 11.79
CA PRO A 83 -3.82 12.00 12.68
C PRO A 83 -4.88 12.60 13.61
N GLU A 84 -4.86 13.91 13.85
CA GLU A 84 -5.81 14.67 14.67
C GLU A 84 -7.25 14.58 14.14
N LEU A 85 -7.43 14.24 12.87
CA LEU A 85 -8.76 14.02 12.27
C LEU A 85 -9.42 12.72 12.76
N VAL A 86 -8.63 11.71 13.15
CA VAL A 86 -9.13 10.36 13.46
C VAL A 86 -10.15 10.36 14.62
N PRO A 87 -9.91 11.02 15.77
CA PRO A 87 -10.90 11.13 16.83
C PRO A 87 -12.19 11.82 16.40
N VAL A 88 -12.11 12.82 15.50
CA VAL A 88 -13.29 13.55 15.01
C VAL A 88 -14.11 12.67 14.07
N ILE A 89 -13.44 11.99 13.12
CA ILE A 89 -14.05 11.01 12.21
C ILE A 89 -14.78 9.94 13.03
N LYS A 90 -14.14 9.39 14.06
CA LYS A 90 -14.75 8.41 14.98
C LYS A 90 -16.06 8.94 15.59
N ARG A 91 -16.05 10.15 16.16
CA ARG A 91 -17.25 10.75 16.78
C ARG A 91 -18.38 10.95 15.78
N ARG A 92 -18.09 11.38 14.57
CA ARG A 92 -19.09 11.55 13.50
C ARG A 92 -19.71 10.22 13.09
N ILE A 93 -18.88 9.19 12.91
CA ILE A 93 -19.37 7.85 12.56
C ILE A 93 -20.20 7.24 13.68
N ASP A 94 -19.87 7.53 14.95
CA ASP A 94 -20.69 7.09 16.07
C ASP A 94 -22.08 7.73 16.10
N GLN A 95 -22.25 8.90 15.50
CA GLN A 95 -23.55 9.58 15.35
C GLN A 95 -24.30 9.13 14.10
N ASP A 96 -23.60 8.97 12.98
CA ASP A 96 -24.15 8.45 11.72
C ASP A 96 -23.24 7.36 11.16
N ARG A 97 -23.74 6.11 11.14
CA ARG A 97 -23.04 4.94 10.62
C ARG A 97 -23.33 4.65 9.15
N SER A 98 -23.87 5.63 8.42
CA SER A 98 -24.12 5.48 6.98
C SER A 98 -22.82 5.04 6.25
N PRO A 99 -22.90 4.09 5.31
CA PRO A 99 -21.74 3.58 4.61
C PRO A 99 -21.16 4.62 3.65
N GLY A 100 -19.90 4.45 3.26
CA GLY A 100 -19.30 5.22 2.18
C GLY A 100 -18.93 6.66 2.55
N GLN A 101 -18.65 6.95 3.82
CA GLN A 101 -18.38 8.33 4.24
C GLN A 101 -16.93 8.75 3.99
N TYR A 102 -15.96 7.93 4.40
CA TYR A 102 -14.54 8.32 4.33
C TYR A 102 -13.68 7.22 3.72
N ILE A 103 -12.72 7.65 2.92
CA ILE A 103 -11.60 6.82 2.50
C ILE A 103 -10.33 7.44 3.05
N LEU A 104 -9.61 6.69 3.87
CA LEU A 104 -8.32 7.11 4.40
C LEU A 104 -7.22 6.38 3.63
N THR A 105 -6.14 7.06 3.30
CA THR A 105 -4.94 6.37 2.83
C THR A 105 -3.77 6.66 3.76
N GLY A 106 -2.78 5.79 3.72
CA GLY A 106 -1.47 6.13 4.27
C GLY A 106 -0.37 5.25 3.71
N SER A 107 0.84 5.81 3.64
CA SER A 107 2.04 4.99 3.48
C SER A 107 2.35 4.24 4.78
N GLN A 108 3.27 3.27 4.73
CA GLN A 108 3.62 2.30 5.79
C GLN A 108 4.23 2.91 7.09
N GLN A 109 3.71 4.04 7.60
CA GLN A 109 3.96 4.46 8.98
C GLN A 109 3.08 3.64 9.92
N TRP A 110 3.53 2.42 10.20
CA TRP A 110 2.83 1.42 11.02
C TRP A 110 2.33 1.97 12.35
N GLY A 111 3.08 2.88 13.00
CA GLY A 111 2.66 3.48 14.28
C GLY A 111 1.36 4.29 14.19
N VAL A 112 1.23 5.14 13.17
CA VAL A 112 0.03 5.98 12.99
C VAL A 112 -1.12 5.15 12.44
N LEU A 113 -0.86 4.24 11.50
CA LEU A 113 -1.90 3.35 10.99
C LEU A 113 -2.45 2.42 12.08
N ARG A 114 -1.61 1.99 13.03
CA ARG A 114 -2.05 1.20 14.19
C ARG A 114 -2.96 2.00 15.12
N SER A 115 -2.63 3.26 15.42
CA SER A 115 -3.49 4.10 16.25
C SER A 115 -4.82 4.42 15.55
N VAL A 116 -4.80 4.58 14.22
CA VAL A 116 -6.00 4.69 13.39
C VAL A 116 -6.84 3.42 13.47
N ALA A 117 -6.22 2.24 13.33
CA ALA A 117 -6.90 0.94 13.42
C ALA A 117 -7.54 0.71 14.78
N GLU A 118 -6.82 1.00 15.87
CA GLU A 118 -7.33 0.89 17.23
C GLU A 118 -8.49 1.86 17.47
N SER A 119 -8.39 3.09 16.98
CA SER A 119 -9.43 4.12 17.17
C SER A 119 -10.69 3.86 16.35
N LEU A 120 -10.56 3.31 15.14
CA LEU A 120 -11.65 3.04 14.19
C LEU A 120 -12.09 1.57 14.17
N ALA A 121 -11.68 0.77 15.15
CA ALA A 121 -12.08 -0.64 15.26
C ALA A 121 -13.61 -0.78 15.18
N GLY A 122 -14.08 -1.70 14.33
CA GLY A 122 -15.51 -1.95 14.08
C GLY A 122 -16.23 -0.92 13.21
N ARG A 123 -15.55 0.16 12.81
CA ARG A 123 -16.08 1.23 11.94
C ARG A 123 -15.34 1.30 10.61
N ALA A 124 -14.06 0.93 10.61
CA ALA A 124 -13.22 0.90 9.42
C ALA A 124 -12.89 -0.52 8.99
N VAL A 125 -12.68 -0.69 7.68
CA VAL A 125 -12.07 -1.89 7.10
C VAL A 125 -10.77 -1.52 6.39
N PHE A 126 -9.75 -2.35 6.58
CA PHE A 126 -8.41 -2.14 6.03
C PHE A 126 -8.23 -2.94 4.74
N LEU A 127 -7.61 -2.31 3.74
CA LEU A 127 -7.26 -2.89 2.46
C LEU A 127 -5.81 -2.56 2.12
N ASP A 128 -4.98 -3.60 2.03
CA ASP A 128 -3.60 -3.46 1.56
C ASP A 128 -3.54 -3.48 0.04
N LEU A 129 -2.99 -2.42 -0.54
CA LEU A 129 -2.67 -2.31 -1.96
C LEU A 129 -1.18 -2.58 -2.17
N GLU A 130 -0.88 -3.67 -2.87
CA GLU A 130 0.47 -4.05 -3.24
C GLU A 130 0.83 -3.59 -4.67
N GLY A 131 2.05 -3.91 -5.10
CA GLY A 131 2.41 -3.86 -6.53
C GLY A 131 1.46 -4.68 -7.40
N PHE A 132 1.62 -4.58 -8.71
CA PHE A 132 0.81 -5.37 -9.63
C PHE A 132 1.03 -6.86 -9.42
N SER A 133 -0.06 -7.61 -9.30
CA SER A 133 -0.02 -9.05 -9.53
C SER A 133 0.37 -9.36 -10.98
N LEU A 134 0.81 -10.59 -11.26
CA LEU A 134 1.07 -11.04 -12.63
C LEU A 134 -0.14 -10.87 -13.55
N ALA A 135 -1.36 -11.04 -13.02
CA ALA A 135 -2.59 -10.84 -13.77
C ALA A 135 -2.76 -9.35 -14.14
N GLU A 136 -2.60 -8.44 -13.17
CA GLU A 136 -2.65 -6.98 -13.40
C GLU A 136 -1.58 -6.54 -14.41
N ALA A 137 -0.34 -7.02 -14.27
CA ALA A 137 0.75 -6.75 -15.22
C ALA A 137 0.46 -7.28 -16.64
N ALA A 138 -0.35 -8.34 -16.76
CA ALA A 138 -0.85 -8.85 -18.03
C ALA A 138 -2.14 -8.13 -18.53
N ASN A 139 -2.56 -7.04 -17.89
CA ASN A 139 -3.85 -6.36 -18.11
C ASN A 139 -5.06 -7.30 -17.98
N MET A 140 -4.99 -8.27 -17.08
CA MET A 140 -6.08 -9.17 -16.73
C MET A 140 -6.53 -8.88 -15.30
N SER A 141 -7.72 -8.33 -15.15
CA SER A 141 -8.38 -8.07 -13.86
C SER A 141 -9.28 -9.22 -13.40
N ASP A 142 -9.68 -10.08 -14.33
CA ASP A 142 -10.82 -10.98 -14.13
C ASP A 142 -10.31 -12.37 -13.71
N CYS A 143 -10.45 -12.67 -12.42
CA CYS A 143 -10.22 -13.95 -11.75
C CYS A 143 -8.81 -14.56 -11.93
N THR A 144 -8.04 -14.54 -10.84
CA THR A 144 -6.71 -15.16 -10.79
C THR A 144 -6.78 -16.69 -10.82
N TRP A 145 -5.68 -17.35 -11.17
CA TRP A 145 -5.58 -18.81 -11.16
C TRP A 145 -5.96 -19.41 -9.79
N LEU A 146 -5.57 -18.74 -8.70
CA LEU A 146 -5.82 -19.19 -7.34
C LEU A 146 -7.31 -19.11 -6.99
N GLN A 147 -7.99 -18.03 -7.40
CA GLN A 147 -9.44 -17.91 -7.18
C GLN A 147 -10.23 -18.96 -7.97
N ASN A 148 -9.83 -19.24 -9.21
CA ASN A 148 -10.44 -20.31 -10.00
C ASN A 148 -10.22 -21.68 -9.35
N TRP A 149 -9.03 -21.93 -8.81
CA TRP A 149 -8.73 -23.16 -8.08
C TRP A 149 -9.56 -23.27 -6.79
N LEU A 150 -9.62 -22.21 -5.96
CA LEU A 150 -10.38 -22.20 -4.70
C LEU A 150 -11.88 -22.39 -4.89
N THR A 151 -12.46 -21.84 -5.97
CA THR A 151 -13.90 -21.92 -6.25
C THR A 151 -14.31 -23.24 -6.93
N GLY A 152 -13.38 -23.95 -7.54
CA GLY A 152 -13.66 -25.22 -8.21
C GLY A 152 -12.39 -25.97 -8.63
N PRO A 153 -11.72 -26.67 -7.68
CA PRO A 153 -10.44 -27.32 -7.95
C PRO A 153 -10.51 -28.32 -9.11
N MET A 154 -11.57 -29.14 -9.16
CA MET A 154 -11.77 -30.14 -10.22
C MET A 154 -11.90 -29.48 -11.60
N ARG A 155 -12.71 -28.43 -11.70
CA ARG A 155 -12.92 -27.66 -12.95
C ARG A 155 -11.64 -26.97 -13.42
N PHE A 156 -10.79 -26.54 -12.49
CA PHE A 156 -9.51 -25.93 -12.81
C PHE A 156 -8.56 -26.90 -13.52
N PHE A 157 -8.46 -28.15 -13.03
CA PHE A 157 -7.63 -29.17 -13.66
C PHE A 157 -8.20 -29.64 -15.01
N GLU A 158 -9.53 -29.74 -15.14
CA GLU A 158 -10.18 -30.12 -16.40
C GLU A 158 -10.00 -29.09 -17.51
N LYS A 159 -10.11 -27.79 -17.20
CA LYS A 159 -9.92 -26.71 -18.19
C LYS A 159 -8.46 -26.40 -18.46
N GLY A 160 -7.55 -26.81 -17.58
CA GLY A 160 -6.15 -26.43 -17.59
C GLY A 160 -5.92 -24.96 -17.24
N GLY A 161 -4.70 -24.64 -16.80
CA GLY A 161 -4.30 -23.26 -16.51
C GLY A 161 -4.15 -22.43 -17.78
N ARG A 162 -4.71 -21.22 -17.79
CA ARG A 162 -4.46 -20.25 -18.87
C ARG A 162 -3.10 -19.58 -18.65
N ARG A 163 -2.19 -19.70 -19.62
CA ARG A 163 -0.94 -18.92 -19.61
C ARG A 163 -1.25 -17.44 -19.84
N LEU A 164 -0.78 -16.59 -18.92
CA LEU A 164 -0.87 -15.14 -19.06
C LEU A 164 -0.01 -14.66 -20.23
N LYS A 165 -0.55 -13.73 -21.02
CA LYS A 165 0.20 -13.06 -22.09
C LYS A 165 0.93 -11.87 -21.47
N MET A 166 2.18 -12.10 -21.08
CA MET A 166 3.04 -11.06 -20.54
C MET A 166 3.63 -10.21 -21.67
N GLN A 167 3.83 -8.92 -21.41
CA GLN A 167 4.55 -8.02 -22.32
C GLN A 167 6.05 -8.33 -22.34
N HIS A 168 6.58 -8.73 -21.18
CA HIS A 168 8.01 -8.95 -20.96
C HIS A 168 8.32 -10.45 -20.77
N THR A 169 9.57 -10.82 -20.96
CA THR A 169 10.04 -12.18 -20.65
C THR A 169 9.98 -12.45 -19.15
N VAL A 170 10.05 -13.73 -18.73
CA VAL A 170 10.09 -14.08 -17.30
C VAL A 170 11.27 -13.42 -16.59
N TYR A 171 12.44 -13.40 -17.23
CA TYR A 171 13.63 -12.75 -16.70
C TYR A 171 13.40 -11.25 -16.48
N GLU A 172 12.88 -10.55 -17.48
CA GLU A 172 12.61 -9.11 -17.37
C GLU A 172 11.53 -8.82 -16.32
N GLN A 173 10.50 -9.65 -16.21
CA GLN A 173 9.46 -9.49 -15.20
C GLN A 173 10.04 -9.63 -13.79
N LEU A 174 10.92 -10.61 -13.57
CA LEU A 174 11.62 -10.80 -12.30
C LEU A 174 12.55 -9.61 -12.01
N TRP A 175 13.27 -9.13 -13.03
CA TRP A 175 14.21 -8.03 -12.90
C TRP A 175 13.53 -6.69 -12.56
N ARG A 176 12.38 -6.41 -13.19
CA ARG A 176 11.56 -5.19 -12.95
C ARG A 176 10.79 -5.23 -11.64
N GLY A 177 10.51 -6.43 -11.13
CA GLY A 177 9.57 -6.65 -10.05
C GLY A 177 8.13 -6.27 -10.43
N PHE A 178 7.39 -5.72 -9.48
CA PHE A 178 5.93 -5.54 -9.58
C PHE A 178 5.45 -4.13 -9.21
N LEU A 179 6.34 -3.16 -9.03
CA LEU A 179 5.90 -1.78 -8.84
C LEU A 179 5.26 -1.25 -10.15
N PRO A 180 4.14 -0.51 -10.08
CA PRO A 180 3.45 -0.02 -11.26
C PRO A 180 4.35 0.71 -12.26
N GLU A 181 5.18 1.63 -11.77
CA GLU A 181 6.05 2.46 -12.63
C GLU A 181 7.12 1.62 -13.33
N SER A 182 7.71 0.62 -12.65
CA SER A 182 8.77 -0.23 -13.23
C SER A 182 8.32 -1.10 -14.40
N GLN A 183 7.00 -1.32 -14.55
CA GLN A 183 6.46 -2.10 -15.66
C GLN A 183 6.54 -1.37 -17.02
N PHE A 184 6.61 -0.03 -16.99
CA PHE A 184 6.54 0.81 -18.19
C PHE A 184 7.89 1.45 -18.56
N LEU A 185 8.91 1.31 -17.72
CA LEU A 185 10.23 1.89 -17.96
C LEU A 185 11.06 1.05 -18.96
N PRO A 186 12.04 1.64 -19.66
CA PRO A 186 13.04 0.88 -20.41
C PRO A 186 13.86 -0.07 -19.50
N LEU A 187 14.23 -1.24 -20.00
CA LEU A 187 14.88 -2.29 -19.18
C LEU A 187 16.23 -1.84 -18.57
N ASP A 188 16.99 -1.06 -19.34
CA ASP A 188 18.28 -0.49 -18.96
C ASP A 188 18.18 0.51 -17.80
N THR A 189 17.01 1.14 -17.60
CA THR A 189 16.78 2.12 -16.51
C THR A 189 16.29 1.49 -15.20
N ILE A 190 15.93 0.20 -15.21
CA ILE A 190 15.42 -0.52 -14.02
C ILE A 190 16.38 -0.55 -12.84
N PRO A 191 17.71 -0.74 -13.03
CA PRO A 191 18.66 -0.68 -11.92
C PRO A 191 18.69 0.70 -11.25
N ASP A 192 18.62 1.77 -12.04
CA ASP A 192 18.61 3.15 -11.54
C ASP A 192 17.30 3.44 -10.79
N PHE A 193 16.16 2.97 -11.32
CA PHE A 193 14.86 3.07 -10.65
C PHE A 193 14.88 2.42 -9.26
N HIS A 194 15.38 1.18 -9.15
CA HIS A 194 15.46 0.50 -7.85
C HIS A 194 16.46 1.18 -6.90
N THR A 195 17.60 1.65 -7.41
CA THR A 195 18.58 2.40 -6.61
C THR A 195 18.00 3.71 -6.08
N ALA A 196 17.27 4.45 -6.92
CA ALA A 196 16.57 5.65 -6.52
C ALA A 196 15.52 5.34 -5.45
N TYR A 197 14.66 4.33 -5.68
CA TYR A 197 13.66 3.90 -4.71
C TYR A 197 14.26 3.55 -3.34
N GLN A 198 15.37 2.79 -3.33
CA GLN A 198 16.07 2.45 -2.08
C GLN A 198 16.55 3.72 -1.35
N ARG A 199 17.26 4.61 -2.05
CA ARG A 199 17.86 5.83 -1.46
C ARG A 199 16.84 6.84 -0.98
N THR A 200 15.78 7.09 -1.74
CA THR A 200 14.84 8.18 -1.43
C THR A 200 13.69 7.73 -0.56
N TYR A 201 13.30 6.46 -0.66
CA TYR A 201 12.10 5.95 0.01
C TYR A 201 12.42 5.07 1.20
N ILE A 202 13.14 3.97 0.96
CA ILE A 202 13.43 3.00 2.03
C ILE A 202 14.28 3.66 3.11
N GLU A 203 15.36 4.35 2.74
CA GLU A 203 16.20 5.02 3.74
C GLU A 203 15.43 6.08 4.54
N ARG A 204 14.53 6.84 3.90
CA ARG A 204 13.73 7.87 4.59
C ARG A 204 12.69 7.29 5.54
N ASP A 205 11.90 6.31 5.08
CA ASP A 205 10.81 5.75 5.89
C ASP A 205 11.36 4.84 7.00
N VAL A 206 12.45 4.10 6.74
CA VAL A 206 13.12 3.29 7.77
C VAL A 206 13.72 4.18 8.87
N ARG A 207 14.25 5.39 8.56
CA ARG A 207 14.67 6.38 9.57
C ARG A 207 13.58 6.73 10.57
N LEU A 208 12.33 6.76 10.10
CA LEU A 208 11.18 7.15 10.93
C LEU A 208 10.66 5.98 11.77
N LEU A 209 10.94 4.73 11.38
CA LEU A 209 10.39 3.53 11.99
C LEU A 209 11.38 2.81 12.91
N ALA A 210 12.67 2.88 12.59
CA ALA A 210 13.71 2.19 13.30
C ALA A 210 14.86 3.16 13.59
N ASP A 211 15.38 3.11 14.82
CA ASP A 211 16.56 3.85 15.26
C ASP A 211 17.83 3.23 14.66
N ILE A 212 17.89 3.20 13.33
CA ILE A 212 19.03 2.69 12.56
C ILE A 212 20.01 3.84 12.41
N SER A 213 21.06 3.81 13.22
CA SER A 213 22.15 4.78 13.19
C SER A 213 23.14 4.53 12.05
N ASP A 214 23.32 3.28 11.61
CA ASP A 214 24.28 2.89 10.58
C ASP A 214 23.62 2.47 9.25
N TRP A 215 23.64 3.39 8.28
CA TRP A 215 23.06 3.22 6.94
C TRP A 215 23.88 2.31 6.03
N GLN A 216 25.20 2.30 6.17
CA GLN A 216 26.04 1.40 5.39
C GLN A 216 25.76 -0.05 5.78
N LEU A 217 25.57 -0.27 7.08
CA LEU A 217 25.19 -1.56 7.63
C LEU A 217 23.79 -1.99 7.18
N PHE A 218 22.82 -1.09 7.18
CA PHE A 218 21.48 -1.38 6.67
C PHE A 218 21.46 -1.70 5.17
N GLY A 219 22.24 -0.97 4.36
CA GLY A 219 22.41 -1.28 2.94
C GLY A 219 23.10 -2.62 2.69
N ARG A 220 23.97 -3.09 3.59
CA ARG A 220 24.50 -4.46 3.56
C ARG A 220 23.44 -5.49 3.95
N PHE A 221 22.67 -5.22 5.00
CA PHE A 221 21.56 -6.07 5.43
C PHE A 221 20.57 -6.31 4.29
N LEU A 222 20.10 -5.25 3.62
CA LEU A 222 19.18 -5.37 2.47
C LEU A 222 19.76 -6.23 1.35
N ARG A 223 21.05 -6.06 1.02
CA ARG A 223 21.72 -6.86 -0.01
C ARG A 223 21.85 -8.33 0.37
N LEU A 224 22.16 -8.63 1.64
CA LEU A 224 22.23 -10.02 2.14
C LEU A 224 20.85 -10.68 2.10
N VAL A 225 19.80 -10.00 2.58
CA VAL A 225 18.43 -10.51 2.54
C VAL A 225 17.98 -10.76 1.09
N ALA A 226 18.31 -9.86 0.16
CA ALA A 226 18.00 -10.06 -1.25
C ALA A 226 18.73 -11.28 -1.86
N ALA A 227 19.98 -11.51 -1.48
CA ALA A 227 20.75 -12.68 -1.93
C ALA A 227 20.21 -14.01 -1.37
N LEU A 228 19.54 -13.97 -0.21
CA LEU A 228 18.91 -15.13 0.44
C LEU A 228 17.48 -15.43 -0.07
N THR A 229 17.13 -14.95 -1.28
CA THR A 229 15.81 -15.23 -1.87
C THR A 229 15.55 -16.73 -1.94
N ALA A 230 14.37 -17.16 -1.44
CA ALA A 230 13.95 -18.56 -1.36
C ALA A 230 14.82 -19.46 -0.46
N GLN A 231 15.53 -18.89 0.51
CA GLN A 231 16.28 -19.63 1.53
C GLN A 231 15.72 -19.37 2.94
N GLU A 232 15.99 -20.27 3.88
CA GLU A 232 15.65 -20.07 5.28
C GLU A 232 16.55 -18.98 5.89
N ILE A 233 15.94 -18.02 6.60
CA ILE A 233 16.67 -16.94 7.24
C ILE A 233 17.22 -17.43 8.58
N ASN A 234 18.54 -17.59 8.66
CA ASN A 234 19.25 -17.82 9.92
C ASN A 234 19.72 -16.49 10.53
N PHE A 235 18.98 -15.98 11.52
CA PHE A 235 19.30 -14.70 12.18
C PHE A 235 20.67 -14.66 12.85
N SER A 236 21.18 -15.80 13.32
CA SER A 236 22.51 -15.89 13.92
C SER A 236 23.61 -15.76 12.87
N GLN A 237 23.43 -16.38 11.70
CA GLN A 237 24.35 -16.22 10.57
C GLN A 237 24.30 -14.80 10.02
N LEU A 238 23.10 -14.28 9.76
CA LEU A 238 22.89 -12.93 9.25
C LEU A 238 23.49 -11.88 10.21
N GLY A 239 23.33 -12.07 11.52
CA GLY A 239 23.96 -11.24 12.53
C GLY A 239 25.48 -11.30 12.50
N ARG A 240 26.08 -12.49 12.38
CA ARG A 240 27.55 -12.62 12.24
C ARG A 240 28.07 -11.91 10.99
N GLU A 241 27.40 -12.05 9.85
CA GLU A 241 27.80 -11.40 8.58
C GLU A 241 27.67 -9.87 8.64
N LEU A 242 26.79 -9.36 9.49
CA LEU A 242 26.56 -7.93 9.70
C LEU A 242 27.32 -7.36 10.91
N GLY A 243 27.89 -8.19 11.77
CA GLY A 243 28.43 -7.75 13.05
C GLY A 243 27.35 -7.30 14.05
N LEU A 244 26.12 -7.82 13.91
CA LEU A 244 24.97 -7.54 14.76
C LEU A 244 24.63 -8.75 15.66
N THR A 245 23.97 -8.48 16.79
CA THR A 245 23.42 -9.57 17.61
C THR A 245 22.25 -10.25 16.88
N PRO A 246 21.95 -11.53 17.14
CA PRO A 246 20.78 -12.19 16.54
C PRO A 246 19.46 -11.49 16.87
N GLN A 247 19.35 -10.91 18.07
CA GLN A 247 18.15 -10.15 18.49
C GLN A 247 18.01 -8.85 17.69
N THR A 248 19.10 -8.10 17.49
CA THR A 248 19.09 -6.89 16.66
C THR A 248 18.76 -7.23 15.21
N THR A 249 19.33 -8.32 14.70
CA THR A 249 19.12 -8.80 13.32
C THR A 249 17.69 -9.28 13.08
N LYS A 250 17.04 -9.87 14.08
CA LYS A 250 15.62 -10.25 14.02
C LYS A 250 14.68 -9.05 14.11
N ARG A 251 15.12 -7.98 14.77
CA ARG A 251 14.34 -6.74 14.94
C ARG A 251 14.34 -5.88 13.68
N TRP A 252 15.45 -5.86 12.95
CA TRP A 252 15.58 -5.23 11.64
C TRP A 252 14.78 -5.99 10.59
#